data_AF-A0A4R1G7Q3-F1
#
_entry.id   AF-A0A4R1G7Q3-F1
#
_cell.length_a   1.000
_cell.length_b   1.000
_cell.length_c   1.000
_cell.angle_alpha   90.00
_cell.angle_beta   90.00
_cell.angle_gamma   90.00
#
_symmetry.space_group_name_H-M   'P 1'
#
loop_
_entity.id
_entity.type
_entity.pdbx_description
1 polymer ?
#
loop_
_entity_poly.entity_id
_entity_poly.type
_entity_poly.pdbx_seq_one_letter_code
_entity_poly.pdbx_strand_id
1 'polypeptide(L)'
;MKVGFVNQQNASYMTWKSEKIPTEYGEPVYDVSTSYIANLTPANNEILTQKGQATYRGHVITNSNKETSNFHLANLTLNADFNRMKISGTVTNRNDELLSNMVKYSEGAMGKEYTLDPDEVDPGYVELITQEGMNQRIETYRTLPVKLEEGDIVVNDNRISFGKSYEGISFVAPDTGNKVLVSSGSYGGVFAGDKAQEVVGEITSGSNFASFGAVEAK
;
A
#
# COMPACT_ATOMS: atom_id res chain seq x y z
N MET A 1 -11.81 -19.33 4.32
CA MET A 1 -11.49 -17.88 4.38
C MET A 1 -10.42 -17.65 5.44
N LYS A 2 -9.43 -16.79 5.20
CA LYS A 2 -8.45 -16.36 6.23
C LYS A 2 -8.51 -14.85 6.43
N VAL A 3 -8.33 -14.42 7.68
CA VAL A 3 -8.40 -13.02 8.10
C VAL A 3 -7.14 -12.66 8.88
N GLY A 4 -6.43 -11.63 8.45
CA GLY A 4 -5.43 -10.93 9.23
C GLY A 4 -6.09 -9.73 9.89
N PHE A 5 -6.01 -9.63 11.21
CA PHE A 5 -6.67 -8.58 11.99
C PHE A 5 -5.70 -8.00 13.00
N VAL A 6 -5.65 -6.68 13.10
CA VAL A 6 -4.91 -5.96 14.14
C VAL A 6 -5.86 -5.00 14.83
N ASN A 7 -5.76 -4.98 16.16
CA ASN A 7 -6.50 -4.09 17.01
C ASN A 7 -5.58 -3.02 17.61
N GLN A 8 -6.04 -1.78 17.58
CA GLN A 8 -5.48 -0.64 18.31
C GLN A 8 -6.49 -0.19 19.38
N GLN A 9 -6.19 0.88 20.12
CA GLN A 9 -7.08 1.35 21.18
C GLN A 9 -8.35 2.00 20.62
N ASN A 10 -8.23 2.72 19.50
CA ASN A 10 -9.29 3.52 18.89
C ASN A 10 -9.65 3.09 17.47
N ALA A 11 -8.92 2.14 16.89
CA ALA A 11 -9.19 1.62 15.56
C ALA A 11 -8.85 0.13 15.45
N SER A 12 -9.43 -0.52 14.45
CA SER A 12 -9.06 -1.87 14.06
C SER A 12 -9.05 -1.97 12.54
N TYR A 13 -8.21 -2.84 12.00
CA TYR A 13 -8.13 -3.07 10.57
C TYR A 13 -7.90 -4.53 10.25
N MET A 14 -8.38 -4.93 9.08
CA MET A 14 -8.26 -6.30 8.63
C MET A 14 -8.07 -6.41 7.13
N THR A 15 -7.33 -7.43 6.76
CA THR A 15 -7.27 -7.93 5.39
C THR A 15 -7.81 -9.35 5.42
N TRP A 16 -8.76 -9.68 4.55
CA TRP A 16 -9.24 -11.05 4.40
C TRP A 16 -9.08 -11.52 2.97
N LYS A 17 -8.98 -12.84 2.89
CA LYS A 17 -8.78 -13.56 1.64
C LYS A 17 -9.88 -14.60 1.51
N SER A 18 -10.58 -14.57 0.38
CA SER A 18 -11.59 -15.56 0.05
C SER A 18 -10.96 -16.96 0.00
N GLU A 19 -11.77 -18.01 -0.07
CA GLU A 19 -11.28 -19.25 -0.69
C GLU A 19 -11.19 -19.03 -2.20
N LYS A 20 -10.40 -19.85 -2.91
CA LYS A 20 -10.27 -19.78 -4.37
C LYS A 20 -11.65 -19.66 -5.01
N ILE A 21 -11.94 -18.51 -5.62
CA ILE A 21 -13.24 -18.28 -6.26
C ILE A 21 -13.12 -18.78 -7.70
N PRO A 22 -14.01 -19.68 -8.16
CA PRO A 22 -14.05 -20.04 -9.57
C PRO A 22 -14.25 -18.78 -10.42
N THR A 23 -13.38 -18.57 -11.40
CA THR A 23 -13.59 -17.52 -12.41
C THR A 23 -14.27 -18.14 -13.63
N GLU A 24 -15.09 -17.35 -14.34
CA GLU A 24 -15.80 -17.81 -15.54
C GLU A 24 -14.82 -18.16 -16.68
N TYR A 25 -13.63 -17.55 -16.65
CA TYR A 25 -12.50 -17.84 -17.55
C TYR A 25 -11.19 -17.75 -16.75
N GLY A 26 -10.55 -18.89 -16.48
CA GLY A 26 -9.20 -18.95 -15.89
C GLY A 26 -9.07 -19.77 -14.60
N GLU A 27 -7.86 -19.74 -14.03
CA GLU A 27 -7.56 -20.41 -12.76
C GLU A 27 -8.20 -19.65 -11.59
N PRO A 28 -8.79 -20.35 -10.60
CA PRO A 28 -9.37 -19.72 -9.43
C PRO A 28 -8.33 -18.88 -8.67
N VAL A 29 -8.55 -17.58 -8.66
CA VAL A 29 -7.75 -16.64 -7.88
C VAL A 29 -8.37 -16.41 -6.51
N TYR A 30 -7.55 -15.96 -5.59
CA TYR A 30 -8.04 -15.48 -4.33
C TYR A 30 -8.33 -13.99 -4.43
N ASP A 31 -9.51 -13.59 -3.97
CA ASP A 31 -9.84 -12.19 -3.82
C ASP A 31 -9.33 -11.69 -2.46
N VAL A 32 -8.74 -10.50 -2.46
CA VAL A 32 -8.17 -9.85 -1.27
C VAL A 32 -8.94 -8.57 -1.04
N SER A 33 -9.54 -8.47 0.14
CA SER A 33 -10.28 -7.28 0.54
C SER A 33 -9.76 -6.77 1.87
N THR A 34 -9.97 -5.48 2.06
CA THR A 34 -9.54 -4.72 3.22
C THR A 34 -10.73 -4.03 3.86
N SER A 35 -10.66 -3.81 5.17
CA SER A 35 -11.59 -2.94 5.88
C SER A 35 -10.94 -2.43 7.14
N TYR A 36 -11.44 -1.31 7.62
CA TYR A 36 -11.12 -0.79 8.94
C TYR A 36 -12.34 -0.17 9.61
N ILE A 37 -12.24 -0.03 10.92
CA ILE A 37 -13.20 0.69 11.76
C ILE A 37 -12.42 1.59 12.71
N ALA A 38 -12.97 2.75 13.04
CA ALA A 38 -12.33 3.72 13.92
C ALA A 38 -13.36 4.48 14.75
N ASN A 39 -12.99 4.77 16.00
CA ASN A 39 -13.54 5.87 16.78
C ASN A 39 -12.94 7.16 16.21
N LEU A 40 -13.66 7.81 15.30
CA LEU A 40 -13.15 8.92 14.51
C LEU A 40 -12.73 10.09 15.40
N THR A 41 -11.59 10.70 15.07
CA THR A 41 -11.24 12.00 15.66
C THR A 41 -12.31 13.02 15.28
N PRO A 42 -12.86 13.78 16.26
CA PRO A 42 -13.82 14.85 15.98
C PRO A 42 -13.26 15.85 14.97
N ALA A 43 -14.11 16.34 14.06
CA ALA A 43 -13.75 17.33 13.04
C ALA A 43 -13.57 18.73 13.65
N ASN A 44 -12.58 18.88 14.54
CA ASN A 44 -12.25 20.13 15.21
C ASN A 44 -10.82 20.55 14.83
N ASN A 45 -10.70 21.69 14.14
CA ASN A 45 -9.42 22.26 13.72
C ASN A 45 -8.51 22.62 14.90
N GLU A 46 -9.04 22.87 16.10
CA GLU A 46 -8.22 23.16 17.29
C GLU A 46 -7.33 21.97 17.67
N ILE A 47 -7.84 20.73 17.52
CA ILE A 47 -7.09 19.50 17.81
C ILE A 47 -5.89 19.37 16.88
N LEU A 48 -6.09 19.70 15.60
CA LEU A 48 -5.04 19.69 14.59
C LEU A 48 -4.01 20.79 14.82
N THR A 49 -4.47 21.99 15.15
CA THR A 49 -3.62 23.17 15.35
C THR A 49 -2.72 23.00 16.57
N GLN A 50 -3.24 22.42 17.67
CA GLN A 50 -2.45 22.15 18.87
C GLN A 50 -1.40 21.06 18.66
N LYS A 51 -1.67 20.10 17.75
CA LYS A 51 -0.78 18.96 17.52
C LYS A 51 0.45 19.34 16.70
N GLY A 52 0.31 20.22 15.71
CA GLY A 52 1.40 20.71 14.87
C GLY A 52 1.97 19.62 13.95
N GLN A 53 2.80 18.72 14.49
CA GLN A 53 3.36 17.58 13.78
C GLN A 53 3.28 16.32 14.63
N ALA A 54 3.03 15.17 14.01
CA ALA A 54 3.01 13.88 14.69
C ALA A 54 3.59 12.77 13.80
N THR A 55 4.31 11.84 14.42
CA THR A 55 4.81 10.63 13.78
C THR A 55 4.02 9.43 14.28
N TYR A 56 3.50 8.61 13.38
CA TYR A 56 2.79 7.38 13.71
C TYR A 56 3.61 6.17 13.26
N ARG A 57 3.68 5.14 14.10
CA ARG A 57 4.35 3.88 13.80
C ARG A 57 3.39 2.72 13.99
N GLY A 58 3.44 1.77 13.07
CA GLY A 58 2.56 0.61 13.12
C GLY A 58 2.85 -0.35 11.99
N HIS A 59 1.79 -0.93 11.44
CA HIS A 59 1.94 -2.02 10.49
C HIS A 59 1.00 -1.92 9.30
N VAL A 60 1.43 -2.54 8.21
CA VAL A 60 0.61 -2.85 7.05
C VAL A 60 0.40 -4.36 7.03
N ILE A 61 -0.86 -4.80 6.95
CA ILE A 61 -1.23 -6.19 6.67
C ILE A 61 -1.60 -6.29 5.20
N THR A 62 -1.00 -7.27 4.54
CA THR A 62 -1.27 -7.54 3.13
C THR A 62 -1.00 -9.00 2.82
N ASN A 63 -1.51 -9.47 1.69
CA ASN A 63 -1.29 -10.83 1.24
C ASN A 63 0.20 -11.05 0.90
N SER A 64 0.81 -12.08 1.50
CA SER A 64 2.24 -12.34 1.29
C SER A 64 2.51 -12.90 -0.11
N ASN A 65 1.62 -13.76 -0.60
CA ASN A 65 1.71 -14.37 -1.93
C ASN A 65 0.30 -14.68 -2.48
N LYS A 66 0.05 -14.43 -3.77
CA LYS A 66 -1.27 -14.71 -4.40
C LYS A 66 -1.72 -16.16 -4.25
N GLU A 67 -0.83 -17.13 -4.24
CA GLU A 67 -1.11 -18.56 -4.17
C GLU A 67 -1.29 -19.12 -2.75
N THR A 68 -0.72 -18.44 -1.74
CA THR A 68 -0.77 -18.88 -0.35
C THR A 68 -1.84 -18.14 0.44
N SER A 69 -2.30 -18.67 1.55
CA SER A 69 -3.28 -17.98 2.41
C SER A 69 -2.63 -17.12 3.50
N ASN A 70 -1.33 -16.85 3.41
CA ASN A 70 -0.57 -16.17 4.45
C ASN A 70 -0.63 -14.64 4.29
N PHE A 71 -0.63 -13.95 5.42
CA PHE A 71 -0.47 -12.49 5.47
C PHE A 71 0.96 -12.15 5.87
N HIS A 72 1.44 -11.02 5.38
CA HIS A 72 2.69 -10.42 5.81
C HIS A 72 2.39 -9.16 6.62
N LEU A 73 3.22 -8.91 7.64
CA LEU A 73 3.14 -7.72 8.49
C LEU A 73 4.37 -6.84 8.21
N ALA A 74 4.18 -5.80 7.38
CA ALA A 74 5.23 -4.83 7.09
C ALA A 74 5.22 -3.69 8.12
N ASN A 75 6.32 -2.95 8.22
CA ASN A 75 6.44 -1.82 9.13
C ASN A 75 5.98 -0.54 8.44
N LEU A 76 5.12 0.23 9.10
CA LEU A 76 4.63 1.54 8.64
C LEU A 76 5.21 2.66 9.51
N THR A 77 5.64 3.74 8.87
CA THR A 77 5.85 5.04 9.52
C THR A 77 5.11 6.11 8.72
N LEU A 78 4.29 6.92 9.39
CA LEU A 78 3.61 8.07 8.81
C LEU A 78 4.01 9.35 9.56
N ASN A 79 4.21 10.44 8.83
CA ASN A 79 4.50 11.75 9.38
C ASN A 79 3.39 12.69 8.94
N ALA A 80 2.60 13.17 9.89
CA ALA A 80 1.56 14.15 9.68
C ALA A 80 2.08 15.54 10.08
N ASP A 81 1.91 16.50 9.18
CA ASP A 81 2.11 17.93 9.43
C ASP A 81 0.75 18.61 9.35
N PHE A 82 0.15 18.87 10.50
CA PHE A 82 -1.15 19.50 10.64
C PHE A 82 -1.11 21.01 10.36
N ASN A 83 0.06 21.63 10.45
CA ASN A 83 0.23 23.03 10.05
C ASN A 83 0.16 23.18 8.52
N ARG A 84 0.74 22.21 7.80
CA ARG A 84 0.69 22.15 6.33
C ARG A 84 -0.52 21.38 5.79
N MET A 85 -1.28 20.72 6.67
CA MET A 85 -2.36 19.78 6.32
C MET A 85 -1.89 18.68 5.36
N LYS A 86 -0.70 18.12 5.62
CA LYS A 86 -0.06 17.10 4.79
C LYS A 86 0.29 15.85 5.59
N ILE A 87 0.29 14.71 4.92
CA ILE A 87 0.80 13.44 5.47
C ILE A 87 1.67 12.73 4.44
N SER A 88 2.68 12.00 4.91
CA SER A 88 3.53 11.14 4.06
C SER A 88 4.06 9.98 4.89
N GLY A 89 4.69 8.99 4.28
CA GLY A 89 5.21 7.87 5.04
C GLY A 89 6.09 6.91 4.28
N THR A 90 6.41 5.81 4.95
CA THR A 90 7.20 4.70 4.40
C THR A 90 6.68 3.37 4.90
N VAL A 91 6.73 2.37 4.02
CA VAL A 91 6.48 0.96 4.31
C VAL A 91 7.76 0.19 4.05
N THR A 92 8.24 -0.53 5.06
CA THR A 92 9.51 -1.28 5.04
C THR A 92 9.32 -2.68 5.59
N ASN A 93 10.36 -3.53 5.49
CA ASN A 93 10.28 -4.94 5.87
C ASN A 93 9.10 -5.62 5.17
N ARG A 94 8.97 -5.41 3.86
CA ARG A 94 7.91 -5.98 3.03
C ARG A 94 8.28 -7.40 2.58
N ASN A 95 7.26 -8.21 2.36
CA ASN A 95 7.35 -9.49 1.66
C ASN A 95 5.95 -9.85 1.16
N ASP A 96 5.44 -9.02 0.25
CA ASP A 96 4.02 -8.99 -0.11
C ASP A 96 3.75 -8.61 -1.56
N GLU A 97 2.50 -8.83 -1.98
CA GLU A 97 2.06 -8.68 -3.36
C GLU A 97 1.72 -7.24 -3.77
N LEU A 98 1.92 -6.23 -2.91
CA LEU A 98 1.48 -4.86 -3.20
C LEU A 98 2.04 -4.32 -4.53
N LEU A 99 3.27 -4.70 -4.89
CA LEU A 99 3.91 -4.29 -6.15
C LEU A 99 3.89 -5.37 -7.23
N SER A 100 3.08 -6.44 -7.10
CA SER A 100 3.11 -7.58 -8.03
C SER A 100 2.90 -7.18 -9.49
N ASN A 101 2.04 -6.20 -9.72
CA ASN A 101 1.69 -5.76 -11.07
C ASN A 101 2.83 -4.93 -11.69
N MET A 102 3.75 -4.43 -10.88
CA MET A 102 4.89 -3.63 -11.34
C MET A 102 6.05 -4.48 -11.85
N VAL A 103 6.04 -5.80 -11.58
CA VAL A 103 7.11 -6.74 -11.95
C VAL A 103 7.32 -6.80 -13.47
N LYS A 104 6.23 -6.68 -14.23
CA LYS A 104 6.24 -6.71 -15.70
C LYS A 104 6.83 -5.44 -16.32
N TYR A 105 7.13 -4.41 -15.55
CA TYR A 105 7.67 -3.16 -16.07
C TYR A 105 9.17 -3.04 -15.74
N SER A 106 9.97 -2.69 -16.74
CA SER A 106 11.43 -2.53 -16.61
C SER A 106 11.84 -1.10 -16.32
N GLU A 107 11.10 -0.12 -16.81
CA GLU A 107 11.34 1.33 -16.62
C GLU A 107 10.21 2.01 -15.81
N GLY A 108 9.42 1.23 -15.06
CA GLY A 108 8.22 1.68 -14.34
C GLY A 108 6.94 1.58 -15.16
N ALA A 109 5.79 1.92 -14.57
CA ALA A 109 4.45 1.64 -15.10
C ALA A 109 4.11 2.20 -16.51
N MET A 110 5.01 2.98 -17.12
CA MET A 110 4.86 3.52 -18.49
C MET A 110 6.09 3.30 -19.38
N GLY A 111 7.01 2.42 -18.98
CA GLY A 111 8.24 2.12 -19.71
C GLY A 111 8.20 0.81 -20.48
N LYS A 112 9.39 0.29 -20.82
CA LYS A 112 9.53 -1.06 -21.40
C LYS A 112 8.93 -2.13 -20.49
N GLU A 113 8.31 -3.14 -21.07
CA GLU A 113 7.66 -4.25 -20.40
C GLU A 113 8.45 -5.56 -20.57
N TYR A 114 8.13 -6.53 -19.73
CA TYR A 114 8.65 -7.89 -19.76
C TYR A 114 7.52 -8.89 -19.96
N THR A 115 7.73 -9.80 -20.90
CA THR A 115 6.82 -10.91 -21.17
C THR A 115 7.54 -12.26 -21.08
N LEU A 116 6.76 -13.32 -20.89
CA LEU A 116 7.17 -14.71 -21.04
C LEU A 116 6.72 -15.29 -22.39
N ASP A 117 5.86 -14.56 -23.12
CA ASP A 117 5.29 -14.98 -24.40
C ASP A 117 6.12 -14.41 -25.57
N PRO A 118 6.77 -15.24 -26.38
CA PRO A 118 7.51 -14.78 -27.56
C PRO A 118 6.65 -14.01 -28.57
N ASP A 119 5.33 -14.26 -28.61
CA ASP A 119 4.42 -13.62 -29.55
C ASP A 119 4.02 -12.19 -29.11
N GLU A 120 4.24 -11.84 -27.84
CA GLU A 120 4.01 -10.50 -27.29
C GLU A 120 5.22 -9.55 -27.44
N VAL A 121 6.32 -10.01 -28.01
CA VAL A 121 7.56 -9.23 -28.14
C VAL A 121 7.36 -8.08 -29.12
N ASP A 122 7.60 -6.86 -28.64
CA ASP A 122 7.64 -5.64 -29.43
C ASP A 122 9.02 -4.96 -29.28
N PRO A 123 9.88 -5.00 -30.31
CA PRO A 123 11.21 -4.43 -30.24
C PRO A 123 11.22 -2.97 -29.78
N GLY A 124 11.76 -2.74 -28.59
CA GLY A 124 11.87 -1.40 -27.98
C GLY A 124 10.81 -1.11 -26.91
N TYR A 125 9.75 -1.91 -26.82
CA TYR A 125 8.65 -1.74 -25.87
C TYR A 125 8.43 -2.98 -24.98
N VAL A 126 8.59 -4.20 -25.48
CA VAL A 126 8.37 -5.44 -24.71
C VAL A 126 9.53 -6.40 -24.93
N GLU A 127 10.17 -6.83 -23.84
CA GLU A 127 11.31 -7.73 -23.83
C GLU A 127 10.92 -9.13 -23.33
N LEU A 128 11.29 -10.17 -24.07
CA LEU A 128 11.12 -11.56 -23.64
C LEU A 128 12.13 -11.91 -22.55
N ILE A 129 11.67 -12.41 -21.41
CA ILE A 129 12.53 -12.93 -20.33
C ILE A 129 12.22 -14.39 -20.02
N THR A 130 13.13 -15.03 -19.29
CA THR A 130 12.91 -16.40 -18.82
C THR A 130 11.98 -16.43 -17.62
N GLN A 131 11.34 -17.58 -17.37
CA GLN A 131 10.56 -17.80 -16.15
C GLN A 131 11.40 -17.56 -14.87
N GLU A 132 12.66 -17.99 -14.89
CA GLU A 132 13.58 -17.75 -13.78
C GLU A 132 13.81 -16.24 -13.57
N GLY A 133 14.04 -15.49 -14.65
CA GLY A 133 14.15 -14.04 -14.60
C GLY A 133 12.90 -13.40 -14.01
N MET A 134 11.70 -13.79 -14.48
CA MET A 134 10.44 -13.29 -13.93
C MET A 134 10.30 -13.58 -12.42
N ASN A 135 10.63 -14.79 -11.98
CA ASN A 135 10.55 -15.17 -10.58
C ASN A 135 11.51 -14.35 -9.70
N GLN A 136 12.75 -14.10 -10.15
CA GLN A 136 13.71 -13.26 -9.44
C GLN A 136 13.20 -11.82 -9.29
N ARG A 137 12.55 -11.29 -10.33
CA ARG A 137 11.91 -9.96 -10.28
C ARG A 137 10.78 -9.94 -9.26
N ILE A 138 9.90 -10.95 -9.26
CA ILE A 138 8.81 -11.06 -8.28
C ILE A 138 9.37 -10.98 -6.86
N GLU A 139 10.37 -11.78 -6.52
CA GLU A 139 10.96 -11.80 -5.18
C GLU A 139 11.62 -10.47 -4.81
N THR A 140 12.21 -9.77 -5.78
CA THR A 140 12.77 -8.43 -5.56
C THR A 140 11.66 -7.43 -5.23
N TYR A 141 10.61 -7.33 -6.06
CA TYR A 141 9.52 -6.36 -5.89
C TYR A 141 8.69 -6.58 -4.62
N ARG A 142 8.63 -7.83 -4.12
CA ARG A 142 7.97 -8.17 -2.85
C ARG A 142 8.66 -7.55 -1.63
N THR A 143 9.95 -7.22 -1.73
CA THR A 143 10.76 -6.72 -0.61
C THR A 143 11.09 -5.24 -0.68
N LEU A 144 10.89 -4.59 -1.84
CA LEU A 144 11.22 -3.18 -2.04
C LEU A 144 10.52 -2.29 -1.00
N PRO A 145 11.22 -1.35 -0.35
CA PRO A 145 10.55 -0.36 0.47
C PRO A 145 9.67 0.53 -0.42
N VAL A 146 8.53 0.95 0.12
CA VAL A 146 7.59 1.84 -0.55
C VAL A 146 7.51 3.14 0.22
N LYS A 147 7.56 4.26 -0.47
CA LYS A 147 7.23 5.57 0.08
C LYS A 147 5.76 5.86 -0.17
N LEU A 148 5.08 6.39 0.84
CA LEU A 148 3.75 6.97 0.72
C LEU A 148 3.96 8.46 0.44
N GLU A 149 3.64 8.89 -0.78
CA GLU A 149 3.86 10.24 -1.26
C GLU A 149 3.01 11.28 -0.51
N GLU A 150 3.41 12.55 -0.57
CA GLU A 150 2.71 13.61 0.17
C GLU A 150 1.24 13.69 -0.25
N GLY A 151 0.35 13.36 0.69
CA GLY A 151 -1.10 13.43 0.57
C GLY A 151 -1.70 14.53 1.43
N ASP A 152 -2.98 14.81 1.22
CA ASP A 152 -3.70 15.86 1.92
C ASP A 152 -4.35 15.32 3.19
N ILE A 153 -4.36 16.13 4.24
CA ILE A 153 -5.24 15.96 5.40
C ILE A 153 -6.46 16.85 5.16
N VAL A 154 -7.66 16.27 5.25
CA VAL A 154 -8.93 16.95 4.96
C VAL A 154 -9.86 16.78 6.16
N VAL A 155 -10.40 17.91 6.63
CA VAL A 155 -11.44 17.94 7.67
C VAL A 155 -12.79 18.09 6.98
N ASN A 156 -13.65 17.09 7.17
CA ASN A 156 -15.03 17.10 6.73
C ASN A 156 -15.95 16.97 7.95
N ASP A 157 -17.24 17.28 7.81
CA ASP A 157 -18.20 17.52 8.91
C ASP A 157 -18.18 16.53 10.09
N ASN A 158 -17.75 15.28 9.89
CA ASN A 158 -17.69 14.26 10.94
C ASN A 158 -16.36 13.48 11.03
N ARG A 159 -15.33 13.84 10.26
CA ARG A 159 -14.07 13.09 10.27
C ARG A 159 -12.88 13.90 9.78
N ILE A 160 -11.71 13.53 10.27
CA ILE A 160 -10.42 13.96 9.72
C ILE A 160 -9.86 12.80 8.91
N SER A 161 -9.88 12.94 7.60
CA SER A 161 -9.38 11.95 6.64
C SER A 161 -8.07 12.40 6.04
N PHE A 162 -7.33 11.47 5.46
CA PHE A 162 -6.13 11.79 4.69
C PHE A 162 -5.95 10.85 3.51
N GLY A 163 -5.12 11.24 2.55
CA GLY A 163 -4.70 10.35 1.48
C GLY A 163 -4.23 11.05 0.21
N LYS A 164 -3.92 10.22 -0.78
CA LYS A 164 -3.55 10.61 -2.14
C LYS A 164 -4.10 9.58 -3.13
N SER A 165 -5.01 10.02 -4.01
CA SER A 165 -5.82 9.14 -4.88
C SER A 165 -5.15 8.71 -6.19
N TYR A 166 -3.92 9.15 -6.46
CA TYR A 166 -3.11 8.75 -7.62
C TYR A 166 -1.65 9.05 -7.34
N GLU A 167 -0.72 8.20 -7.81
CA GLU A 167 0.71 8.28 -7.45
C GLU A 167 0.89 8.37 -5.92
N GLY A 168 0.03 7.65 -5.19
CA GLY A 168 0.01 7.59 -3.73
C GLY A 168 1.26 6.91 -3.17
N ILE A 169 1.83 5.99 -3.94
CA ILE A 169 2.98 5.22 -3.54
C ILE A 169 4.10 5.35 -4.56
N SER A 170 5.35 5.33 -4.09
CA SER A 170 6.53 5.30 -4.95
C SER A 170 7.60 4.34 -4.44
N PHE A 171 8.42 3.86 -5.36
CA PHE A 171 9.55 2.97 -5.07
C PHE A 171 10.63 3.12 -6.13
N VAL A 172 11.84 2.68 -5.84
CA VAL A 172 12.95 2.69 -6.81
C VAL A 172 12.94 1.37 -7.57
N ALA A 173 12.81 1.43 -8.90
CA ALA A 173 12.90 0.25 -9.74
C ALA A 173 14.33 -0.34 -9.69
N PRO A 174 14.50 -1.66 -9.52
CA PRO A 174 15.80 -2.29 -9.36
C PRO A 174 16.60 -2.39 -10.67
N ASP A 175 15.95 -2.28 -11.83
CA ASP A 175 16.49 -2.76 -13.11
C ASP A 175 17.12 -1.67 -13.99
N THR A 176 16.93 -0.40 -13.66
CA THR A 176 17.19 0.68 -14.62
C THR A 176 18.62 1.18 -14.66
N GLY A 177 19.56 0.65 -13.85
CA GLY A 177 20.95 1.14 -13.73
C GLY A 177 21.09 2.54 -13.12
N ASN A 178 20.13 3.42 -13.42
CA ASN A 178 19.78 4.64 -12.73
C ASN A 178 18.66 4.35 -11.73
N LYS A 179 18.61 5.06 -10.60
CA LYS A 179 17.53 4.92 -9.60
C LYS A 179 16.25 5.56 -10.13
N VAL A 180 15.53 4.88 -11.02
CA VAL A 180 14.25 5.38 -11.55
C VAL A 180 13.20 5.27 -10.44
N LEU A 181 12.60 6.41 -10.10
CA LEU A 181 11.49 6.48 -9.18
C LEU A 181 10.21 6.17 -9.95
N VAL A 182 9.52 5.10 -9.54
CA VAL A 182 8.23 4.71 -10.08
C VAL A 182 7.16 5.11 -9.10
N SER A 183 6.11 5.75 -9.58
CA SER A 183 4.94 6.12 -8.78
C SER A 183 3.71 5.38 -9.28
N SER A 184 2.84 4.95 -8.37
CA SER A 184 1.62 4.23 -8.69
C SER A 184 0.61 4.34 -7.53
N GLY A 185 -0.54 3.70 -7.70
CA GLY A 185 -1.46 3.39 -6.61
C GLY A 185 -2.04 4.61 -5.89
N SER A 186 -2.66 4.33 -4.76
CA SER A 186 -3.21 5.33 -3.84
C SER A 186 -3.08 4.86 -2.40
N TYR A 187 -3.22 5.78 -1.46
CA TYR A 187 -3.44 5.42 -0.06
C TYR A 187 -4.37 6.43 0.58
N GLY A 188 -5.05 6.04 1.64
CA GLY A 188 -5.88 6.94 2.42
C GLY A 188 -6.39 6.31 3.71
N GLY A 189 -6.94 7.13 4.57
CA GLY A 189 -7.39 6.70 5.89
C GLY A 189 -8.04 7.81 6.70
N VAL A 190 -8.17 7.55 8.00
CA VAL A 190 -8.72 8.47 8.98
C VAL A 190 -7.86 8.53 10.23
N PHE A 191 -7.91 9.65 10.93
CA PHE A 191 -7.41 9.77 12.29
C PHE A 191 -8.45 9.22 13.28
N ALA A 192 -7.96 8.55 14.33
CA ALA A 192 -8.77 7.90 15.34
C ALA A 192 -8.37 8.34 16.76
N GLY A 193 -9.36 8.34 17.65
CA GLY A 193 -9.27 8.83 19.02
C GLY A 193 -9.45 10.35 19.12
N ASP A 194 -9.86 10.82 20.29
CA ASP A 194 -10.23 12.23 20.53
C ASP A 194 -9.10 13.24 20.27
N LYS A 195 -7.85 12.79 20.19
CA LYS A 195 -6.68 13.65 19.92
C LYS A 195 -5.87 13.18 18.72
N ALA A 196 -6.48 12.41 17.81
CA ALA A 196 -5.80 11.80 16.68
C ALA A 196 -4.59 10.96 17.13
N GLN A 197 -4.71 10.17 18.19
CA GLN A 197 -3.59 9.35 18.71
C GLN A 197 -3.25 8.17 17.79
N GLU A 198 -4.18 7.82 16.90
CA GLU A 198 -4.05 6.69 15.99
C GLU A 198 -4.47 7.08 14.57
N VAL A 199 -4.01 6.30 13.60
CA VAL A 199 -4.44 6.36 12.21
C VAL A 199 -4.73 4.97 11.71
N VAL A 200 -5.70 4.86 10.80
CA VAL A 200 -6.06 3.60 10.16
C VAL A 200 -6.48 3.87 8.71
N GLY A 201 -6.19 2.95 7.80
CA GLY A 201 -6.47 3.15 6.40
C GLY A 201 -6.06 1.99 5.50
N GLU A 202 -5.94 2.30 4.21
CA GLU A 202 -5.67 1.34 3.16
C GLU A 202 -4.67 1.89 2.13
N ILE A 203 -3.89 0.99 1.54
CA ILE A 203 -3.02 1.24 0.39
C ILE A 203 -3.52 0.37 -0.76
N THR A 204 -3.63 0.94 -1.95
CA THR A 204 -4.04 0.23 -3.16
C THR A 204 -3.02 0.40 -4.27
N SER A 205 -2.76 -0.67 -5.02
CA SER A 205 -1.86 -0.67 -6.17
C SER A 205 -2.35 -1.67 -7.20
N GLY A 206 -2.97 -1.17 -8.27
CA GLY A 206 -3.70 -2.00 -9.24
C GLY A 206 -4.82 -2.78 -8.55
N SER A 207 -4.74 -4.10 -8.62
CA SER A 207 -5.71 -5.03 -8.01
C SER A 207 -5.33 -5.45 -6.58
N ASN A 208 -4.25 -4.92 -6.01
CA ASN A 208 -3.76 -5.31 -4.69
C ASN A 208 -4.16 -4.27 -3.64
N PHE A 209 -4.66 -4.76 -2.51
CA PHE A 209 -5.12 -3.98 -1.38
C PHE A 209 -4.35 -4.38 -0.12
N ALA A 210 -4.02 -3.39 0.70
CA ALA A 210 -3.37 -3.59 1.98
C ALA A 210 -4.03 -2.70 3.04
N SER A 211 -4.33 -3.24 4.21
CA SER A 211 -4.81 -2.44 5.33
C SER A 211 -3.66 -2.02 6.22
N PHE A 212 -3.77 -0.87 6.84
CA PHE A 212 -2.77 -0.43 7.80
C PHE A 212 -3.38 0.28 8.99
N GLY A 213 -2.58 0.34 10.05
CA GLY A 213 -2.87 1.17 11.20
C GLY A 213 -1.60 1.46 11.99
N ALA A 214 -1.57 2.63 12.63
CA ALA A 214 -0.41 3.11 13.36
C ALA A 214 -0.81 3.98 14.55
N VAL A 215 0.03 3.97 15.57
CA VAL A 215 -0.13 4.73 16.81
C VAL A 215 0.92 5.83 16.86
N GLU A 216 0.56 6.99 17.39
CA GLU A 216 1.48 8.09 17.62
C GLU A 216 2.69 7.64 18.45
N ALA A 217 3.88 7.90 17.92
CA ALA A 217 5.14 7.65 18.61
C ALA A 217 5.31 8.68 19.74
N LYS A 218 5.68 8.20 20.93
CA LYS A 218 6.01 9.05 22.08
C LYS A 218 7.42 9.62 21.97
#